data_AF-V5FSZ5-F1
#
_entry.id   AF-V5FSZ5-F1
#
_cell.length_a   1.000
_cell.length_b   1.000
_cell.length_c   1.000
_cell.angle_alpha   90.00
_cell.angle_beta   90.00
_cell.angle_gamma   90.00
#
_symmetry.space_group_name_H-M   'P 1'
#
loop_
_entity.id
_entity.type
_entity.pdbx_description
1 polymer ?
#
loop_
_entity_poly.entity_id
_entity_poly.type
_entity_poly.pdbx_seq_one_letter_code
_entity_poly.pdbx_strand_id
1 'polypeptide(L)'
;GRANRPLEDDDSKCVLMCQSSKKDFFKKFLSDPLPVESHLDHRLHDHFNAEIVTKTIENKQDAVDYLTWTFLYRRLTQNPNYYNLQGVTHRHLSDHLSELVENTLSDLEQSKCISVEDEMDCVPLNLGMIAAYYYIN
;
A
#
# COMPACT_ATOMS: atom_id res chain seq x y z
N GLY A 1 -4.28 6.13 -26.44
CA GLY A 1 -4.83 4.88 -25.90
C GLY A 1 -5.74 4.22 -26.91
N ARG A 2 -7.04 4.56 -26.91
CA ARG A 2 -8.04 3.95 -27.80
C ARG A 2 -8.10 4.52 -29.22
N ALA A 3 -7.68 5.76 -29.41
CA ALA A 3 -7.41 6.31 -30.75
C ALA A 3 -6.05 5.76 -31.20
N ASN A 4 -6.07 4.57 -31.80
CA ASN A 4 -4.88 3.89 -32.33
C ASN A 4 -5.31 2.85 -33.38
N ARG A 5 -4.97 3.07 -34.66
CA ARG A 5 -5.15 2.10 -35.74
C ARG A 5 -3.83 1.93 -36.51
N PRO A 6 -2.88 1.16 -35.96
CA PRO A 6 -1.47 1.19 -36.39
C PRO A 6 -1.24 0.66 -37.81
N LEU A 7 -2.19 -0.08 -38.39
CA LEU A 7 -2.09 -0.62 -39.75
C LEU A 7 -2.85 0.22 -40.79
N GLU A 8 -3.66 1.19 -40.35
CA GLU A 8 -4.55 1.95 -41.23
C GLU A 8 -4.20 3.44 -41.28
N ASP A 9 -3.81 4.03 -40.13
CA ASP A 9 -3.58 5.47 -40.01
C ASP A 9 -2.11 5.82 -39.78
N ASP A 10 -1.65 6.87 -40.47
CA ASP A 10 -0.32 7.47 -40.24
C ASP A 10 -0.27 8.31 -38.95
N ASP A 11 -1.41 8.90 -38.54
CA ASP A 11 -1.53 9.66 -37.29
C ASP A 11 -2.83 9.33 -36.52
N SER A 12 -2.84 9.57 -35.22
CA SER A 12 -4.02 9.36 -34.38
C SER A 12 -4.21 10.56 -33.46
N LYS A 13 -5.43 11.11 -33.44
CA LYS A 13 -5.76 12.34 -32.72
C LYS A 13 -6.73 12.05 -31.59
N CYS A 14 -6.54 12.75 -30.47
CA CYS A 14 -7.44 12.72 -29.33
C CYS A 14 -7.67 14.16 -28.84
N VAL A 15 -8.94 14.55 -28.69
CA VAL A 15 -9.33 15.83 -28.12
C VAL A 15 -9.94 15.58 -26.74
N LEU A 16 -9.26 16.07 -25.69
CA LEU A 16 -9.76 16.00 -24.32
C LEU A 16 -10.45 17.30 -23.94
N MET A 17 -11.77 17.28 -23.84
CA MET A 17 -12.54 18.39 -23.29
C MET A 17 -12.57 18.29 -21.76
N CYS A 18 -12.07 19.30 -21.07
CA CYS A 18 -12.06 19.36 -19.61
C CYS A 18 -12.30 20.78 -19.11
N GLN A 19 -12.63 20.92 -17.81
CA GLN A 19 -12.71 22.22 -17.17
C GLN A 19 -11.33 22.92 -17.22
N SER A 20 -11.32 24.24 -17.41
CA SER A 20 -10.09 25.03 -17.53
C SER A 20 -9.10 24.82 -16.38
N SER A 21 -9.60 24.60 -15.15
CA SER A 21 -8.78 24.31 -13.96
C SER A 21 -7.99 23.00 -14.04
N LYS A 22 -8.43 22.03 -14.84
CA LYS A 22 -7.77 20.72 -15.02
C LYS A 22 -6.91 20.65 -16.28
N LYS A 23 -6.90 21.70 -17.11
CA LYS A 23 -6.19 21.71 -18.39
C LYS A 23 -4.69 21.45 -18.21
N ASP A 24 -4.04 22.18 -17.32
CA ASP A 24 -2.59 22.06 -17.10
C ASP A 24 -2.21 20.74 -16.44
N PHE A 25 -3.07 20.23 -15.56
CA PHE A 25 -2.97 18.89 -15.00
C PHE A 25 -2.90 17.85 -16.12
N PHE A 26 -3.91 17.78 -16.98
CA PHE A 26 -3.93 16.79 -18.06
C PHE A 26 -2.81 16.99 -19.08
N LYS A 27 -2.45 18.24 -19.38
CA LYS A 27 -1.32 18.53 -20.28
C LYS A 27 -0.01 17.94 -19.76
N LYS A 28 0.27 18.10 -18.46
CA LYS A 28 1.45 17.53 -17.82
C LYS A 28 1.43 16.00 -17.84
N PHE A 29 0.35 15.39 -17.36
CA PHE A 29 0.23 13.92 -17.27
C PHE A 29 0.17 13.18 -18.62
N LEU A 30 -0.22 13.85 -19.70
CA LEU A 30 -0.21 13.26 -21.04
C LEU A 30 1.13 13.42 -21.76
N SER A 31 1.95 14.38 -21.35
CA SER A 31 3.25 14.68 -21.97
C SER A 31 4.40 13.99 -21.23
N ASP A 32 4.31 13.93 -19.91
CA ASP A 32 5.31 13.34 -19.02
C ASP A 32 4.89 11.91 -18.63
N PRO A 33 5.85 11.01 -18.34
CA PRO A 33 5.53 9.70 -17.76
C PRO A 33 4.85 9.84 -16.39
N LEU A 34 3.90 8.95 -16.12
CA LEU A 34 3.09 8.98 -14.91
C LEU A 34 3.91 8.56 -13.67
N PRO A 35 4.05 9.40 -12.63
CA PRO A 35 4.55 8.94 -11.33
C PRO A 35 3.52 8.02 -10.68
N VAL A 36 3.96 6.85 -10.25
CA VAL A 36 3.12 5.87 -9.52
C VAL A 36 3.68 5.71 -8.11
N GLU A 37 2.79 5.84 -7.12
CA GLU A 37 3.09 5.70 -5.70
C GLU A 37 2.26 4.57 -5.10
N SER A 38 2.79 3.92 -4.06
CA SER A 38 2.03 2.95 -3.26
C SER A 38 0.99 3.65 -2.38
N HIS A 39 -0.14 2.97 -2.14
CA HIS A 39 -1.17 3.32 -1.15
C HIS A 39 -1.44 2.16 -0.18
N LEU A 40 -0.53 1.19 -0.13
CA LEU A 40 -0.69 0.01 0.70
C LEU A 40 -0.80 0.35 2.19
N ASP A 41 -0.09 1.39 2.63
CA ASP A 41 -0.10 1.97 3.99
C ASP A 41 -1.52 2.27 4.52
N HIS A 42 -2.45 2.63 3.63
CA HIS A 42 -3.84 2.93 3.99
C HIS A 42 -4.77 1.70 3.98
N ARG A 43 -4.26 0.53 3.57
CA ARG A 43 -5.03 -0.70 3.32
C ARG A 43 -4.36 -1.94 3.90
N LEU A 44 -3.53 -1.79 4.94
CA LEU A 44 -2.72 -2.88 5.48
C LEU A 44 -3.52 -3.92 6.26
N HIS A 45 -4.60 -3.52 6.95
CA HIS A 45 -5.33 -4.38 7.89
C HIS A 45 -5.78 -5.71 7.28
N ASP A 46 -6.41 -5.67 6.10
CA ASP A 46 -6.90 -6.87 5.41
C ASP A 46 -5.76 -7.83 5.05
N HIS A 47 -4.64 -7.28 4.56
CA HIS A 47 -3.47 -8.06 4.17
C HIS A 47 -2.78 -8.66 5.39
N PHE A 48 -2.56 -7.88 6.45
CA PHE A 48 -1.95 -8.38 7.68
C PHE A 48 -2.79 -9.47 8.32
N ASN A 49 -4.10 -9.27 8.41
CA ASN A 49 -5.00 -10.31 8.92
C ASN A 49 -4.90 -11.60 8.10
N ALA A 50 -4.94 -11.50 6.76
CA ALA A 50 -4.81 -12.66 5.90
C ALA A 50 -3.46 -13.38 6.07
N GLU A 51 -2.36 -12.64 6.16
CA GLU A 51 -1.01 -13.20 6.30
C GLU A 51 -0.73 -13.79 7.69
N ILE A 52 -1.40 -13.29 8.73
CA ILE A 52 -1.38 -13.90 10.07
C ILE A 52 -2.18 -15.22 10.05
N VAL A 53 -3.31 -15.27 9.35
CA VAL A 53 -4.11 -16.49 9.19
C VAL A 53 -3.35 -17.58 8.41
N THR A 54 -2.59 -17.20 7.38
CA THR A 54 -1.74 -18.13 6.61
C THR A 54 -0.43 -18.48 7.31
N LYS A 55 -0.14 -17.86 8.46
CA LYS A 55 1.13 -17.97 9.19
C LYS A 55 2.36 -17.51 8.40
N THR A 56 2.17 -16.61 7.45
CA THR A 56 3.30 -15.87 6.85
C THR A 56 3.86 -14.86 7.85
N ILE A 57 2.98 -14.27 8.66
CA ILE A 57 3.34 -13.35 9.76
C ILE A 57 2.98 -14.04 11.07
N GLU A 58 3.98 -14.48 11.83
CA GLU A 58 3.76 -15.11 13.15
C GLU A 58 4.08 -14.15 14.31
N ASN A 59 4.84 -13.09 14.06
CA ASN A 59 5.20 -12.08 15.06
C ASN A 59 5.40 -10.69 14.43
N LYS A 60 5.61 -9.66 15.27
CA LYS A 60 5.82 -8.28 14.81
C LYS A 60 7.04 -8.12 13.89
N GLN A 61 8.11 -8.89 14.08
CA GLN A 61 9.30 -8.82 13.22
C GLN A 61 8.98 -9.35 11.82
N ASP A 62 8.23 -10.45 11.70
CA ASP A 62 7.78 -10.98 10.42
C ASP A 62 6.91 -9.96 9.67
N ALA A 63 6.10 -9.18 10.39
CA ALA A 63 5.28 -8.12 9.81
C ALA A 63 6.14 -6.99 9.22
N VAL A 64 7.20 -6.57 9.92
CA VAL A 64 8.18 -5.61 9.39
C VAL A 64 8.87 -6.20 8.16
N ASP A 65 9.32 -7.45 8.24
CA ASP A 65 9.99 -8.13 7.14
C ASP A 65 9.07 -8.25 5.92
N TYR A 66 7.79 -8.60 6.11
CA TYR A 66 6.76 -8.65 5.08
C TYR A 66 6.65 -7.31 4.33
N LEU A 67 6.63 -6.19 5.06
CA LEU A 67 6.58 -4.86 4.45
C LEU A 67 7.78 -4.58 3.56
N THR A 68 8.97 -5.13 3.84
CA THR A 68 10.16 -4.91 3.01
C THR A 68 10.04 -5.48 1.58
N TRP A 69 9.15 -6.46 1.37
CA TRP A 69 8.87 -7.05 0.06
C TRP A 69 7.96 -6.20 -0.82
N THR A 70 7.35 -5.16 -0.25
CA THR A 70 6.30 -4.39 -0.93
C THR A 70 6.84 -3.28 -1.81
N PHE A 71 6.01 -2.84 -2.77
CA PHE A 71 6.28 -1.61 -3.52
C PHE A 71 6.31 -0.36 -2.62
N LEU A 72 5.55 -0.36 -1.52
CA LEU A 72 5.58 0.70 -0.50
C LEU A 72 7.01 0.93 0.00
N TYR A 73 7.68 -0.12 0.46
CA TYR A 73 9.05 -0.02 0.98
C TYR A 73 10.02 0.58 -0.04
N ARG A 74 9.90 0.20 -1.32
CA ARG A 74 10.69 0.78 -2.40
C ARG A 74 10.45 2.28 -2.56
N ARG A 75 9.22 2.75 -2.38
CA ARG A 75 8.83 4.16 -2.56
C ARG A 75 9.12 5.04 -1.35
N LEU A 76 9.16 4.50 -0.13
CA LEU A 76 9.49 5.25 1.11
C LEU A 76 10.80 6.05 0.97
N THR A 77 11.83 5.46 0.36
CA THR A 77 13.13 6.13 0.16
C THR A 77 13.15 7.14 -0.99
N GLN A 78 12.23 7.01 -1.94
CA GLN A 78 12.21 7.80 -3.18
C GLN A 78 11.35 9.06 -3.02
N ASN A 79 10.29 8.99 -2.22
CA ASN A 79 9.39 10.12 -1.97
C ASN A 79 8.88 10.10 -0.52
N PRO A 80 9.75 10.30 0.48
CA PRO A 80 9.41 10.15 1.90
C PRO A 80 8.26 11.07 2.34
N ASN A 81 8.23 12.30 1.83
CA ASN A 81 7.20 13.28 2.18
C ASN A 81 5.79 12.83 1.78
N TYR A 82 5.64 12.03 0.72
CA TYR A 82 4.34 11.49 0.32
C TYR A 82 3.74 10.56 1.37
N TYR A 83 4.62 9.86 2.09
CA TYR A 83 4.30 8.91 3.14
C TYR A 83 4.43 9.51 4.55
N ASN A 84 4.55 10.85 4.66
CA ASN A 84 4.80 11.55 5.93
C ASN A 84 6.11 11.17 6.65
N LEU A 85 7.11 10.62 5.96
CA LEU A 85 8.44 10.39 6.55
C LEU A 85 9.25 11.69 6.58
N GLN A 86 9.89 11.95 7.72
CA GLN A 86 10.76 13.11 7.94
C GLN A 86 12.19 12.91 7.40
N GLY A 87 12.57 11.68 7.05
CA GLY A 87 13.91 11.34 6.59
C GLY A 87 13.98 9.96 5.96
N VAL A 88 15.12 9.67 5.33
CA VAL A 88 15.37 8.41 4.59
C VAL A 88 16.52 7.59 5.18
N THR A 89 16.99 7.93 6.38
CA THR A 89 17.98 7.09 7.04
C THR A 89 17.36 5.76 7.46
N HIS A 90 18.19 4.72 7.63
CA HIS A 90 17.72 3.42 8.11
C HIS A 90 16.89 3.53 9.39
N ARG A 91 17.26 4.45 10.30
CA ARG A 91 16.50 4.70 11.52
C ARG A 91 15.10 5.25 11.23
N HIS A 92 14.98 6.29 10.40
CA HIS A 92 13.66 6.86 10.06
C HIS A 92 12.75 5.83 9.38
N LEU A 93 13.29 5.01 8.48
CA LEU A 93 12.53 3.96 7.82
C LEU A 93 12.09 2.86 8.80
N SER A 94 13.00 2.41 9.67
CA SER A 94 12.72 1.40 10.68
C SER A 94 11.66 1.87 11.67
N ASP A 95 11.81 3.11 12.17
CA ASP A 95 10.87 3.71 13.12
C ASP A 95 9.47 3.82 12.48
N HIS A 96 9.39 4.29 11.22
CA HIS A 96 8.11 4.39 10.49
C HIS A 96 7.46 3.03 10.23
N LEU A 97 8.23 2.02 9.79
CA LEU A 97 7.69 0.67 9.57
C LEU A 97 7.21 0.04 10.88
N SER A 98 7.95 0.24 11.97
CA SER A 98 7.57 -0.26 13.30
C SER A 98 6.27 0.38 13.77
N GLU A 99 6.14 1.70 13.63
CA GLU A 99 4.90 2.43 13.95
C GLU A 99 3.71 1.94 13.10
N LEU A 100 3.94 1.71 11.81
CA LEU A 100 2.90 1.23 10.89
C LEU A 100 2.42 -0.18 11.25
N VAL A 101 3.35 -1.08 11.61
CA VAL A 101 3.03 -2.44 12.08
C VAL A 101 2.27 -2.37 13.40
N GLU A 102 2.76 -1.60 14.38
CA GLU A 102 2.15 -1.48 15.70
C GLU A 102 0.70 -0.98 15.61
N ASN A 103 0.48 0.11 14.86
CA ASN A 103 -0.85 0.68 14.67
C ASN A 103 -1.80 -0.33 14.00
N THR A 104 -1.34 -1.00 12.93
CA THR A 104 -2.18 -1.96 12.19
C THR A 104 -2.55 -3.16 13.05
N LEU A 105 -1.58 -3.73 13.80
CA LEU A 105 -1.83 -4.88 14.67
C LEU A 105 -2.72 -4.50 15.86
N SER A 106 -2.52 -3.31 16.44
CA SER A 106 -3.37 -2.81 17.53
C SER A 106 -4.82 -2.65 17.09
N ASP A 107 -5.07 -2.10 15.90
CA ASP A 107 -6.42 -1.97 15.34
C ASP A 107 -7.07 -3.35 15.07
N LEU A 108 -6.29 -4.30 14.55
CA LEU A 108 -6.75 -5.68 14.30
C LEU A 108 -7.05 -6.44 15.59
N GLU A 109 -6.24 -6.25 16.63
CA GLU A 109 -6.47 -6.82 17.96
C GLU A 109 -7.71 -6.20 18.60
N GLN A 110 -7.87 -4.87 18.53
CA GLN A 110 -9.07 -4.18 19.02
C GLN A 110 -10.34 -4.69 18.31
N SER A 111 -10.23 -5.02 17.02
CA SER A 111 -11.31 -5.62 16.22
C SER A 111 -11.53 -7.12 16.50
N LYS A 112 -10.69 -7.74 17.36
CA LYS A 112 -10.70 -9.17 17.70
C LYS A 112 -10.49 -10.08 16.50
N CYS A 113 -9.78 -9.60 15.48
CA CYS A 113 -9.36 -10.40 14.33
C CYS A 113 -8.12 -11.24 14.67
N ILE A 114 -7.22 -10.68 15.49
CA ILE A 114 -6.01 -11.32 15.97
C ILE A 114 -5.87 -11.14 17.49
N SER A 115 -4.95 -11.89 18.09
CA SER A 115 -4.49 -11.73 19.47
C SER A 115 -2.98 -11.52 19.45
N VAL A 116 -2.46 -10.56 20.23
CA VAL A 116 -1.02 -10.37 20.39
C VAL A 116 -0.60 -10.94 21.75
N GLU A 117 0.23 -11.98 21.74
CA GLU A 117 0.77 -12.64 22.94
C GLU A 117 2.19 -12.14 23.23
N ASP A 118 2.53 -11.98 24.51
CA ASP A 118 3.85 -11.50 24.98
C ASP A 118 4.34 -10.21 24.29
N GLU A 119 3.41 -9.36 23.86
CA GLU A 119 3.64 -8.12 23.10
C GLU A 119 4.36 -8.32 21.74
N MET A 120 4.50 -9.56 21.26
CA MET A 120 5.33 -9.91 20.10
C MET A 120 4.64 -10.88 19.13
N ASP A 121 4.07 -11.97 19.62
CA ASP A 121 3.56 -13.06 18.81
C ASP A 121 2.11 -12.79 18.37
N CYS A 122 1.78 -13.07 17.13
CA CYS A 122 0.49 -12.77 16.52
C CYS A 122 -0.28 -14.06 16.19
N VAL A 123 -1.45 -14.22 16.79
CA VAL A 123 -2.29 -15.41 16.60
C VAL A 123 -3.62 -15.02 15.96
N PRO A 124 -4.07 -15.70 14.88
CA PRO A 124 -5.36 -15.41 14.28
C PRO A 124 -6.51 -15.86 15.18
N LEU A 125 -7.55 -15.02 15.31
CA LEU A 125 -8.80 -15.36 15.98
C LEU A 125 -9.89 -15.72 14.97
N ASN A 126 -11.02 -16.24 15.47
CA ASN A 126 -12.11 -16.73 14.62
C ASN A 126 -12.64 -15.66 13.64
N LEU A 127 -12.73 -14.39 14.06
CA LEU A 127 -13.16 -13.30 13.16
C LEU A 127 -12.14 -13.07 12.05
N GLY A 128 -10.85 -13.05 12.37
CA GLY A 128 -9.78 -12.88 11.39
C GLY A 128 -9.76 -14.02 10.37
N MET A 129 -9.95 -15.27 10.83
CA MET A 129 -10.06 -16.44 9.95
C MET A 129 -11.25 -16.34 8.99
N ILE A 130 -12.42 -15.91 9.47
CA ILE A 130 -13.60 -15.72 8.63
C ILE A 130 -13.37 -14.62 7.60
N ALA A 131 -12.83 -13.47 8.03
CA ALA A 131 -12.53 -12.33 7.16
C ALA A 131 -11.54 -12.72 6.04
N ALA A 132 -10.45 -13.41 6.39
CA ALA A 132 -9.47 -13.90 5.44
C ALA A 132 -10.03 -14.95 4.48
N TYR A 133 -10.86 -15.88 4.98
CA TYR A 133 -11.43 -16.96 4.17
C TYR A 133 -12.41 -16.44 3.10
N TYR A 134 -13.24 -15.46 3.44
CA TYR A 134 -14.24 -14.90 2.53
C TYR A 134 -13.79 -13.62 1.81
N TYR A 135 -12.59 -13.12 2.09
CA TYR A 135 -12.06 -11.87 1.56
C TYR A 135 -12.97 -10.66 1.85
N ILE A 136 -13.28 -10.49 3.14
CA ILE A 136 -14.16 -9.45 3.68
C ILE A 136 -13.36 -8.52 4.59
N ASN A 137 -13.67 -7.22 4.54
CA ASN A 137 -13.13 -6.18 5.43
C ASN A 137 -13.87 -6.16 6.77
#